data_AF-A0A518DHL2-F1
#
_entry.id   AF-A0A518DHL2-F1
#
_cell.length_a   1.000
_cell.length_b   1.000
_cell.length_c   1.000
_cell.angle_alpha   90.00
_cell.angle_beta   90.00
_cell.angle_gamma   90.00
#
_symmetry.space_group_name_H-M   'P 1'
#
loop_
_entity.id
_entity.type
_entity.pdbx_description
1 polymer ?
#
loop_
_entity_poly.entity_id
_entity_poly.type
_entity_poly.pdbx_seq_one_letter_code
_entity_poly.pdbx_strand_id
1 'polypeptide(L)'
;MADTTFAPTKDLVGLVFADEQTQEALPKIKVYARRPLYGPDFELRGPGYYAEQETLIHGVPIAPALFEPACAAGSIFAGLPTRLADLLEDVPFASRIDLVNFIGVLLTALLGHLFAAVGKPIAAILANQKGVGKTLLARTVGAICDGEDPKLVAMLPDEEEQRKHITARLLKGGSSILILDNSREASGREVGSPFLESQSVSPVYCDRRLGGNQMFETPNTFLWLLTANGALLTADLASRAVVINLLHEGATTDRSFRHDCPVAYAIEFQDELLAELYGMVEWWKQQGRPLAPPNHRMIAWSRQVGGMLQACGLEGFLSNQGEAITAVDAAMQEIAGLAEWVVSQQRAGFYRGAGDGGPCGQRPSDWVTVFAQAGVLERDLSQKANLKAKSTRIGQFFSEFVERPIPCQGAEGPFQATLRRVQGPSNSKLYLFEIALPAAEAAGPQAGTPREARATAQDVTLLAPETDDAAAPSPNPAGTEAPSAATGSGNGLSWGEDDE
;
A
#
# COMPACT_ATOMS: atom_id res chain seq x y z
N MET A 1 6.56 -34.95 31.90
CA MET A 1 6.49 -33.69 32.66
C MET A 1 6.09 -32.63 31.66
N ALA A 2 4.99 -31.92 31.87
CA ALA A 2 4.65 -30.80 30.99
C ALA A 2 5.72 -29.72 31.21
N ASP A 3 6.41 -29.32 30.15
CA ASP A 3 7.37 -28.21 30.23
C ASP A 3 6.59 -26.94 30.58
N THR A 4 6.67 -26.54 31.84
CA THR A 4 6.13 -25.28 32.32
C THR A 4 7.00 -24.14 31.79
N THR A 5 6.53 -23.47 30.75
CA THR A 5 7.09 -22.20 30.28
C THR A 5 6.59 -21.06 31.17
N PHE A 6 7.51 -20.23 31.65
CA PHE A 6 7.19 -19.01 32.39
C PHE A 6 7.89 -17.82 31.74
N ALA A 7 7.24 -16.65 31.77
CA ALA A 7 7.88 -15.43 31.32
C ALA A 7 9.03 -15.08 32.29
N PRO A 8 10.27 -14.90 31.81
CA PRO A 8 11.38 -14.51 32.67
C PRO A 8 11.13 -13.13 33.28
N THR A 9 11.58 -12.90 34.51
CA THR A 9 11.50 -11.58 35.14
C THR A 9 12.33 -10.56 34.36
N LYS A 10 11.95 -9.28 34.41
CA LYS A 10 12.73 -8.21 33.76
C LYS A 10 14.19 -8.19 34.21
N ASP A 11 14.44 -8.52 35.48
CA ASP A 11 15.79 -8.57 36.05
C ASP A 11 16.60 -9.73 35.45
N LEU A 12 15.99 -10.91 35.29
CA LEU A 12 16.63 -12.05 34.63
C LEU A 12 16.94 -11.74 33.17
N VAL A 13 15.99 -11.12 32.45
CA VAL A 13 16.21 -10.63 31.09
C VAL A 13 17.38 -9.64 31.06
N GLY A 14 17.40 -8.66 31.97
CA GLY A 14 18.48 -7.69 32.08
C GLY A 14 19.85 -8.32 32.33
N LEU A 15 19.92 -9.36 33.17
CA LEU A 15 21.15 -10.11 33.43
C LEU A 15 21.61 -10.92 32.20
N VAL A 16 20.69 -11.62 31.53
CA VAL A 16 20.96 -12.37 30.30
C VAL A 16 21.48 -11.46 29.20
N PHE A 17 20.91 -10.27 29.06
CA PHE A 17 21.36 -9.26 28.11
C PHE A 17 22.56 -8.44 28.59
N ALA A 18 23.09 -8.65 29.79
CA ALA A 18 24.34 -8.00 30.22
C ALA A 18 25.58 -8.84 29.84
N ASP A 19 25.41 -10.13 29.58
CA ASP A 19 26.49 -11.06 29.23
C ASP A 19 26.64 -11.20 27.71
N GLU A 20 27.80 -10.78 27.18
CA GLU A 20 28.09 -10.78 25.75
C GLU A 20 28.09 -12.20 25.14
N GLN A 21 28.61 -13.19 25.87
CA GLN A 21 28.63 -14.58 25.42
C GLN A 21 27.22 -15.15 25.29
N THR A 22 26.34 -14.82 26.23
CA THR A 22 24.92 -15.21 26.16
C THR A 22 24.21 -14.51 25.02
N GLN A 23 24.47 -13.21 24.80
CA GLN A 23 23.91 -12.51 23.64
C GLN A 23 24.32 -13.14 22.30
N GLU A 24 25.60 -13.52 22.15
CA GLU A 24 26.10 -14.19 20.96
C GLU A 24 25.51 -15.59 20.76
N ALA A 25 25.18 -16.28 21.86
CA ALA A 25 24.58 -17.60 21.84
C ALA A 25 23.06 -17.58 21.53
N LEU A 26 22.39 -16.43 21.68
CA LEU A 26 20.96 -16.32 21.38
C LEU A 26 20.71 -16.45 19.87
N PRO A 27 19.70 -17.24 19.44
CA PRO A 27 19.33 -17.32 18.04
C PRO A 27 18.94 -15.95 17.48
N LYS A 28 19.46 -15.61 16.31
CA LYS A 28 19.12 -14.37 15.62
C LYS A 28 17.71 -14.46 15.06
N ILE A 29 16.96 -13.37 15.20
CA ILE A 29 15.61 -13.24 14.67
C ILE A 29 15.61 -12.11 13.65
N LYS A 30 15.43 -12.45 12.37
CA LYS A 30 15.23 -11.50 11.28
C LYS A 30 13.76 -11.17 11.06
N VAL A 31 12.88 -12.15 11.27
CA VAL A 31 11.43 -12.00 11.11
C VAL A 31 10.74 -12.45 12.39
N TYR A 32 9.87 -11.59 12.92
CA TYR A 32 9.03 -11.90 14.07
C TYR A 32 7.57 -11.71 13.68
N ALA A 33 6.73 -12.68 13.99
CA ALA A 33 5.30 -12.60 13.75
C ALA A 33 4.49 -13.22 14.90
N ARG A 34 3.26 -12.74 15.08
CA ARG A 34 2.29 -13.27 16.03
C ARG A 34 1.22 -14.16 15.39
N ARG A 35 1.42 -14.50 14.12
CA ARG A 35 0.54 -15.31 13.28
C ARG A 35 1.38 -16.30 12.48
N PRO A 36 0.80 -17.45 12.05
CA PRO A 36 1.44 -18.33 11.09
C PRO A 36 1.92 -17.58 9.84
N LEU A 37 3.05 -17.99 9.29
CA LEU A 37 3.63 -17.38 8.08
C LEU A 37 3.88 -18.44 7.03
N TYR A 38 3.74 -18.07 5.77
CA TYR A 38 4.20 -18.91 4.66
C TYR A 38 5.71 -18.85 4.52
N GLY A 39 6.35 -19.98 4.25
CA GLY A 39 7.74 -20.01 3.76
C GLY A 39 7.83 -19.60 2.28
N PRO A 40 9.05 -19.47 1.72
CA PRO A 40 9.25 -19.26 0.28
C PRO A 40 8.67 -20.37 -0.61
N ASP A 41 8.48 -21.56 -0.03
CA ASP A 41 7.81 -22.72 -0.62
C ASP A 41 6.27 -22.60 -0.62
N PHE A 42 5.72 -21.56 0.01
CA PHE A 42 4.30 -21.41 0.34
C PHE A 42 3.74 -22.54 1.22
N GLU A 43 4.58 -23.13 2.08
CA GLU A 43 4.12 -23.97 3.19
C GLU A 43 3.84 -23.13 4.43
N LEU A 44 2.68 -23.35 5.06
CA LEU A 44 2.26 -22.58 6.22
C LEU A 44 2.99 -23.09 7.47
N ARG A 45 3.69 -22.18 8.14
CA ARG A 45 4.51 -22.45 9.32
C ARG A 45 3.78 -21.92 10.56
N GLY A 46 3.53 -22.80 11.53
CA GLY A 46 2.89 -22.48 12.81
C GLY A 46 3.85 -21.90 13.86
N PRO A 47 3.48 -21.89 15.14
CA PRO A 47 4.33 -21.37 16.22
C PRO A 47 5.64 -22.14 16.35
N GLY A 48 6.75 -21.41 16.50
CA GLY A 48 8.08 -22.00 16.62
C GLY A 48 9.19 -21.08 16.11
N TYR A 49 10.44 -21.51 16.34
CA TYR A 49 11.63 -20.88 15.76
C TYR A 49 12.12 -21.68 14.56
N TYR A 50 12.19 -21.03 13.41
CA TYR A 50 12.61 -21.60 12.13
C TYR A 50 14.02 -21.08 11.82
N ALA A 51 15.03 -21.90 12.15
CA ALA A 51 16.43 -21.49 12.17
C ALA A 51 16.98 -21.11 10.79
N GLU A 52 16.57 -21.82 9.73
CA GLU A 52 17.02 -21.54 8.35
C GLU A 52 16.60 -20.15 7.88
N GLN A 53 15.40 -19.71 8.27
CA GLN A 53 14.83 -18.42 7.90
C GLN A 53 15.02 -17.34 8.99
N GLU A 54 15.70 -17.67 10.10
CA GLU A 54 15.83 -16.80 11.29
C GLU A 54 14.48 -16.18 11.69
N THR A 55 13.41 -16.99 11.64
CA THR A 55 12.03 -16.54 11.81
C THR A 55 11.45 -17.09 13.11
N LEU A 56 10.95 -16.21 13.97
CA LEU A 56 10.22 -16.57 15.19
C LEU A 56 8.73 -16.29 15.01
N ILE A 57 7.92 -17.35 15.10
CA ILE A 57 6.46 -17.27 15.11
C ILE A 57 5.98 -17.48 16.54
N HIS A 58 5.45 -16.42 17.14
CA HIS A 58 4.94 -16.38 18.51
C HIS A 58 3.43 -16.09 18.49
N GLY A 59 2.64 -17.11 18.15
CA GLY A 59 1.18 -17.05 18.07
C GLY A 59 0.54 -18.41 18.31
N VAL A 60 -0.70 -18.59 17.88
CA VAL A 60 -1.40 -19.89 17.87
C VAL A 60 -1.38 -20.50 16.46
N PRO A 61 -1.46 -21.83 16.30
CA PRO A 61 -1.71 -22.44 15.00
C PRO A 61 -3.08 -22.01 14.47
N ILE A 62 -3.16 -21.64 13.20
CA ILE A 62 -4.42 -21.30 12.52
C ILE A 62 -4.53 -22.19 11.28
N ALA A 63 -5.63 -22.92 11.18
CA ALA A 63 -5.91 -23.75 10.01
C ALA A 63 -6.55 -22.89 8.90
N PRO A 64 -6.09 -22.98 7.65
CA PRO A 64 -6.73 -22.29 6.52
C PRO A 64 -8.19 -22.71 6.36
N ALA A 65 -9.09 -21.74 6.24
CA ALA A 65 -10.49 -21.95 5.91
C ALA A 65 -10.66 -21.97 4.39
N LEU A 66 -10.52 -23.15 3.79
CA LEU A 66 -10.77 -23.31 2.36
C LEU A 66 -12.20 -22.87 2.02
N PHE A 67 -12.32 -22.06 0.98
CA PHE A 67 -13.59 -21.69 0.39
C PHE A 67 -13.48 -21.79 -1.13
N GLU A 68 -14.57 -22.19 -1.76
CA GLU A 68 -14.71 -22.13 -3.21
C GLU A 68 -15.34 -20.79 -3.57
N PRO A 69 -14.72 -19.98 -4.46
CA PRO A 69 -15.27 -18.69 -4.83
C PRO A 69 -16.66 -18.83 -5.47
N ALA A 70 -17.67 -18.29 -4.79
CA ALA A 70 -19.01 -18.22 -5.36
C ALA A 70 -19.11 -17.04 -6.33
N CYS A 71 -19.55 -17.30 -7.56
CA CYS A 71 -19.91 -16.25 -8.51
C CYS A 71 -21.28 -15.68 -8.10
N ALA A 72 -21.32 -14.77 -7.11
CA ALA A 72 -22.55 -14.15 -6.68
C ALA A 72 -22.80 -12.83 -7.44
N ALA A 73 -23.94 -12.73 -8.12
CA ALA A 73 -24.38 -11.48 -8.73
C ALA A 73 -25.03 -10.58 -7.66
N GLY A 74 -24.66 -9.29 -7.62
CA GLY A 74 -25.48 -8.25 -6.95
C GLY A 74 -24.80 -7.39 -5.89
N SER A 75 -23.65 -7.77 -5.32
CA SER A 75 -22.90 -6.97 -4.32
C SER A 75 -21.44 -6.80 -4.72
N ILE A 76 -20.82 -5.65 -4.40
CA ILE A 76 -19.38 -5.48 -4.61
C ILE A 76 -18.56 -6.45 -3.75
N PHE A 77 -19.11 -6.93 -2.62
CA PHE A 77 -18.48 -7.90 -1.70
C PHE A 77 -18.69 -9.36 -2.11
N ALA A 78 -19.45 -9.61 -3.18
CA ALA A 78 -19.67 -10.96 -3.69
C ALA A 78 -18.35 -11.64 -4.08
N GLY A 79 -18.19 -12.88 -3.62
CA GLY A 79 -16.99 -13.70 -3.79
C GLY A 79 -15.98 -13.62 -2.64
N LEU A 80 -16.22 -12.76 -1.64
CA LEU A 80 -15.42 -12.74 -0.41
C LEU A 80 -15.84 -13.84 0.57
N PRO A 81 -14.89 -14.37 1.36
CA PRO A 81 -15.19 -15.18 2.54
C PRO A 81 -16.09 -14.43 3.53
N THR A 82 -16.82 -15.18 4.37
CA THR A 82 -17.93 -14.68 5.18
C THR A 82 -17.50 -13.57 6.15
N ARG A 83 -16.45 -13.78 6.94
CA ARG A 83 -16.00 -12.81 7.96
C ARG A 83 -15.40 -11.58 7.32
N LEU A 84 -14.65 -11.74 6.23
CA LEU A 84 -14.16 -10.62 5.43
C LEU A 84 -15.30 -9.80 4.82
N ALA A 85 -16.34 -10.44 4.31
CA ALA A 85 -17.51 -9.76 3.77
C ALA A 85 -18.23 -8.94 4.84
N ASP A 86 -18.51 -9.55 6.00
CA ASP A 86 -19.17 -8.91 7.14
C ASP A 86 -18.36 -7.70 7.66
N LEU A 87 -17.04 -7.86 7.79
CA LEU A 87 -16.14 -6.78 8.25
C LEU A 87 -16.15 -5.57 7.30
N LEU A 88 -16.26 -5.81 6.00
CA LEU A 88 -16.06 -4.79 4.97
C LEU A 88 -17.37 -4.18 4.44
N GLU A 89 -18.53 -4.72 4.81
CA GLU A 89 -19.84 -4.34 4.26
C GLU A 89 -20.12 -2.83 4.35
N ASP A 90 -19.73 -2.18 5.44
CA ASP A 90 -19.95 -0.75 5.68
C ASP A 90 -18.82 0.17 5.17
N VAL A 91 -17.77 -0.42 4.59
CA VAL A 91 -16.65 0.36 4.06
C VAL A 91 -17.06 0.97 2.72
N PRO A 92 -17.00 2.30 2.57
CA PRO A 92 -17.54 2.99 1.41
C PRO A 92 -16.48 3.02 0.30
N PHE A 93 -16.11 1.86 -0.23
CA PHE A 93 -15.20 1.76 -1.38
C PHE A 93 -15.79 2.50 -2.58
N ALA A 94 -14.98 3.28 -3.30
CA ALA A 94 -15.43 4.03 -4.46
C ALA A 94 -15.84 3.11 -5.63
N SER A 95 -15.23 1.93 -5.72
CA SER A 95 -15.54 0.90 -6.71
C SER A 95 -15.22 -0.50 -6.19
N ARG A 96 -15.64 -1.53 -6.94
CA ARG A 96 -15.20 -2.93 -6.70
C ARG A 96 -13.69 -3.08 -6.84
N ILE A 97 -13.02 -2.26 -7.68
CA ILE A 97 -11.57 -2.30 -7.84
C ILE A 97 -10.87 -1.84 -6.56
N ASP A 98 -11.38 -0.82 -5.88
CA ASP A 98 -10.83 -0.35 -4.61
C ASP A 98 -10.95 -1.43 -3.51
N LEU A 99 -12.05 -2.18 -3.51
CA LEU A 99 -12.22 -3.36 -2.66
C LEU A 99 -11.20 -4.45 -2.99
N VAL A 100 -11.07 -4.85 -4.26
CA VAL A 100 -10.11 -5.89 -4.69
C VAL A 100 -8.68 -5.48 -4.36
N ASN A 101 -8.33 -4.21 -4.56
CA ASN A 101 -7.06 -3.63 -4.14
C ASN A 101 -6.85 -3.75 -2.63
N PHE A 102 -7.88 -3.47 -1.83
CA PHE A 102 -7.81 -3.61 -0.38
C PHE A 102 -7.58 -5.07 0.07
N ILE A 103 -8.24 -6.04 -0.57
CA ILE A 103 -7.97 -7.47 -0.31
C ILE A 103 -6.52 -7.83 -0.72
N GLY A 104 -6.03 -7.29 -1.83
CA GLY A 104 -4.62 -7.42 -2.22
C GLY A 104 -3.66 -6.83 -1.19
N VAL A 105 -4.05 -5.74 -0.52
CA VAL A 105 -3.28 -5.16 0.60
C VAL A 105 -3.31 -6.06 1.83
N LEU A 106 -4.43 -6.71 2.16
CA LEU A 106 -4.49 -7.72 3.24
C LEU A 106 -3.58 -8.91 2.95
N LEU A 107 -3.62 -9.46 1.73
CA LEU A 107 -2.70 -10.52 1.31
C LEU A 107 -1.24 -10.05 1.34
N THR A 108 -0.97 -8.79 0.98
CA THR A 108 0.38 -8.20 1.08
C THR A 108 0.81 -8.04 2.53
N ALA A 109 -0.09 -7.70 3.45
CA ALA A 109 0.20 -7.68 4.88
C ALA A 109 0.52 -9.08 5.44
N LEU A 110 -0.18 -10.10 4.94
CA LEU A 110 0.03 -11.50 5.32
C LEU A 110 1.36 -12.05 4.80
N LEU A 111 1.73 -11.71 3.56
CA LEU A 111 2.85 -12.29 2.81
C LEU A 111 4.06 -11.34 2.69
N GLY A 112 4.01 -10.18 3.32
CA GLY A 112 4.93 -9.07 3.09
C GLY A 112 6.41 -9.40 3.36
N HIS A 113 6.68 -10.41 4.19
CA HIS A 113 8.04 -10.90 4.44
C HIS A 113 8.63 -11.64 3.25
N LEU A 114 7.82 -12.33 2.45
CA LEU A 114 8.27 -13.02 1.22
C LEU A 114 8.76 -12.02 0.15
N PHE A 115 8.20 -10.82 0.17
CA PHE A 115 8.52 -9.77 -0.79
C PHE A 115 9.56 -8.77 -0.30
N ALA A 116 10.14 -8.96 0.90
CA ALA A 116 11.10 -8.02 1.46
C ALA A 116 12.30 -7.82 0.52
N ALA A 117 12.87 -8.90 -0.04
CA ALA A 117 14.05 -8.80 -0.92
C ALA A 117 13.75 -8.18 -2.31
N VAL A 118 12.56 -8.40 -2.85
CA VAL A 118 12.18 -8.02 -4.24
C VAL A 118 11.37 -6.73 -4.32
N GLY A 119 10.95 -6.20 -3.18
CA GLY A 119 10.12 -5.01 -3.07
C GLY A 119 8.62 -5.33 -3.06
N LYS A 120 7.88 -4.56 -2.26
CA LYS A 120 6.42 -4.55 -2.17
C LYS A 120 5.93 -3.11 -2.16
N PRO A 121 4.69 -2.84 -2.58
CA PRO A 121 4.17 -1.50 -2.61
C PRO A 121 3.82 -1.01 -1.22
N ILE A 122 3.65 0.31 -1.12
CA ILE A 122 2.88 0.90 -0.02
C ILE A 122 1.39 0.76 -0.32
N ALA A 123 0.55 0.94 0.69
CA ALA A 123 -0.89 1.03 0.51
C ALA A 123 -1.37 2.43 0.87
N ALA A 124 -2.10 3.08 -0.03
CA ALA A 124 -2.60 4.43 0.15
C ALA A 124 -4.13 4.42 0.18
N ILE A 125 -4.71 4.72 1.35
CA ILE A 125 -6.15 4.81 1.54
C ILE A 125 -6.55 6.28 1.48
N LEU A 126 -7.20 6.64 0.38
CA LEU A 126 -7.65 8.00 0.07
C LEU A 126 -9.15 8.12 0.29
N ALA A 127 -9.64 9.33 0.55
CA ALA A 127 -11.07 9.58 0.58
C ALA A 127 -11.41 11.02 0.19
N ASN A 128 -12.62 11.19 -0.33
CA ASN A 128 -13.17 12.50 -0.72
C ASN A 128 -13.37 13.46 0.47
N GLN A 129 -13.57 12.96 1.69
CA GLN A 129 -13.79 13.79 2.88
C GLN A 129 -13.26 13.20 4.20
N LYS A 130 -13.29 14.03 5.25
CA LYS A 130 -12.94 13.62 6.63
C LYS A 130 -14.09 12.81 7.24
N GLY A 131 -13.77 11.88 8.13
CA GLY A 131 -14.77 11.04 8.81
C GLY A 131 -15.27 9.84 7.99
N VAL A 132 -14.70 9.58 6.80
CA VAL A 132 -15.06 8.42 5.96
C VAL A 132 -14.50 7.09 6.51
N GLY A 133 -13.56 7.12 7.45
CA GLY A 133 -13.03 5.90 8.09
C GLY A 133 -11.71 5.37 7.51
N LYS A 134 -10.92 6.18 6.80
CA LYS A 134 -9.59 5.78 6.27
C LYS A 134 -8.66 5.20 7.33
N THR A 135 -8.47 5.95 8.42
CA THR A 135 -7.62 5.57 9.55
C THR A 135 -8.17 4.32 10.24
N LEU A 136 -9.50 4.18 10.31
CA LEU A 136 -10.16 3.01 10.88
C LEU A 136 -9.90 1.76 10.03
N LEU A 137 -10.00 1.89 8.70
CA LEU A 137 -9.70 0.82 7.76
C LEU A 137 -8.21 0.43 7.81
N ALA A 138 -7.29 1.41 7.88
CA ALA A 138 -5.86 1.14 8.05
C ALA A 138 -5.56 0.40 9.36
N ARG A 139 -6.19 0.80 10.48
CA ARG A 139 -6.05 0.13 11.78
C ARG A 139 -6.57 -1.29 11.76
N THR A 140 -7.64 -1.53 11.02
CA THR A 140 -8.24 -2.87 10.85
C THR A 140 -7.25 -3.85 10.22
N VAL A 141 -6.38 -3.43 9.30
CA VAL A 141 -5.31 -4.28 8.74
C VAL A 141 -4.36 -4.78 9.85
N GLY A 142 -3.94 -3.89 10.75
CA GLY A 142 -3.09 -4.25 11.90
C GLY A 142 -3.81 -5.15 12.91
N ALA A 143 -5.09 -4.89 13.16
CA ALA A 143 -5.91 -5.73 14.02
C ALA A 143 -6.00 -7.18 13.51
N ILE A 144 -6.23 -7.37 12.21
CA ILE A 144 -6.26 -8.72 11.58
C ILE A 144 -4.88 -9.38 11.69
N CYS A 145 -3.84 -8.66 11.25
CA CYS A 145 -2.52 -9.25 11.07
C CYS A 145 -1.80 -9.50 12.41
N ASP A 146 -1.76 -8.50 13.29
CA ASP A 146 -0.93 -8.52 14.50
C ASP A 146 -1.73 -8.76 15.78
N GLY A 147 -3.07 -8.80 15.70
CA GLY A 147 -3.97 -9.03 16.83
C GLY A 147 -4.07 -7.86 17.79
N GLU A 148 -3.56 -6.70 17.39
CA GLU A 148 -3.56 -5.47 18.19
C GLU A 148 -3.92 -4.26 17.35
N ASP A 149 -4.51 -3.26 18.00
CA ASP A 149 -4.77 -1.97 17.38
C ASP A 149 -3.46 -1.19 17.18
N PRO A 150 -3.01 -0.99 15.93
CA PRO A 150 -1.70 -0.44 15.66
C PRO A 150 -1.62 1.03 16.07
N LYS A 151 -0.50 1.40 16.70
CA LYS A 151 -0.18 2.81 16.99
C LYS A 151 0.08 3.57 15.69
N LEU A 152 -0.59 4.70 15.56
CA LEU A 152 -0.48 5.63 14.44
C LEU A 152 0.82 6.44 14.57
N VAL A 153 1.47 6.68 13.43
CA VAL A 153 2.56 7.64 13.29
C VAL A 153 1.99 8.85 12.57
N ALA A 154 1.99 10.00 13.24
CA ALA A 154 1.61 11.25 12.62
C ALA A 154 2.65 11.64 11.56
N MET A 155 2.19 12.26 10.47
CA MET A 155 3.08 12.88 9.50
C MET A 155 3.56 14.23 10.00
N LEU A 156 4.88 14.41 10.08
CA LEU A 156 5.56 15.61 10.52
C LEU A 156 6.13 16.37 9.32
N PRO A 157 6.19 17.72 9.37
CA PRO A 157 6.72 18.53 8.27
C PRO A 157 8.25 18.49 8.18
N ASP A 158 8.94 18.14 9.26
CA ASP A 158 10.39 17.98 9.27
C ASP A 158 10.75 16.51 8.98
N GLU A 159 11.48 16.28 7.89
CA GLU A 159 11.84 14.93 7.47
C GLU A 159 12.77 14.24 8.48
N GLU A 160 13.67 14.98 9.13
CA GLU A 160 14.57 14.41 10.13
C GLU A 160 13.80 13.95 11.39
N GLU A 161 12.82 14.72 11.84
CA GLU A 161 11.90 14.36 12.91
C GLU A 161 11.01 13.18 12.52
N GLN A 162 10.51 13.16 11.28
CA GLN A 162 9.73 12.05 10.74
C GLN A 162 10.53 10.74 10.75
N ARG A 163 11.78 10.78 10.29
CA ARG A 163 12.72 9.65 10.32
C ARG A 163 12.96 9.12 11.73
N LYS A 164 13.15 10.03 12.69
CA LYS A 164 13.32 9.71 14.12
C LYS A 164 12.09 9.00 14.68
N HIS A 165 10.88 9.49 14.37
CA HIS A 165 9.63 8.89 14.80
C HIS A 165 9.40 7.50 14.21
N ILE A 166 9.63 7.33 12.90
CA ILE A 166 9.49 6.03 12.23
C ILE A 166 10.50 5.04 12.80
N THR A 167 11.78 5.42 12.88
CA THR A 167 12.83 4.55 13.43
C THR A 167 12.53 4.14 14.87
N ALA A 168 12.08 5.06 15.71
CA ALA A 168 11.65 4.74 17.07
C ALA A 168 10.46 3.76 17.11
N ARG A 169 9.49 3.90 16.20
CA ARG A 169 8.34 2.98 16.09
C ARG A 169 8.78 1.58 15.68
N LEU A 170 9.68 1.47 14.70
CA LEU A 170 10.22 0.19 14.22
C LEU A 170 11.10 -0.48 15.28
N LEU A 171 11.94 0.27 15.99
CA LEU A 171 12.76 -0.23 17.10
C LEU A 171 11.94 -0.77 18.27
N LYS A 172 10.79 -0.16 18.56
CA LYS A 172 9.85 -0.67 19.58
C LYS A 172 9.25 -2.03 19.18
N GLY A 173 9.19 -2.31 17.87
CA GLY A 173 8.68 -3.56 17.32
C GLY A 173 7.20 -3.80 17.59
N GLY A 174 6.80 -5.06 17.46
CA GLY A 174 5.47 -5.58 17.84
C GLY A 174 4.38 -5.47 16.77
N SER A 175 4.61 -4.72 15.68
CA SER A 175 3.65 -4.54 14.59
C SER A 175 4.35 -4.77 13.25
N SER A 176 3.75 -5.57 12.38
CA SER A 176 4.14 -5.70 10.97
C SER A 176 3.57 -4.58 10.10
N ILE A 177 2.70 -3.73 10.68
CA ILE A 177 2.05 -2.62 10.00
C ILE A 177 2.57 -1.27 10.50
N LEU A 178 2.93 -0.37 9.57
CA LEU A 178 3.31 1.01 9.86
C LEU A 178 2.28 1.96 9.25
N ILE A 179 1.47 2.62 10.08
CA ILE A 179 0.41 3.54 9.62
C ILE A 179 0.87 4.98 9.78
N LEU A 180 1.02 5.65 8.64
CA LEU A 180 1.22 7.09 8.51
C LEU A 180 -0.16 7.75 8.40
N ASP A 181 -0.67 8.26 9.53
CA ASP A 181 -2.01 8.81 9.64
C ASP A 181 -2.05 10.33 9.43
N ASN A 182 -3.17 10.78 8.85
CA ASN A 182 -3.46 12.18 8.58
C ASN A 182 -2.26 12.87 7.93
N SER A 183 -1.89 12.37 6.74
CA SER A 183 -0.79 12.88 5.94
C SER A 183 -1.15 14.22 5.29
N ARG A 184 -1.51 15.20 6.13
CA ARG A 184 -1.60 16.61 5.80
C ARG A 184 -0.39 17.21 6.48
N GLU A 185 0.59 17.68 5.72
CA GLU A 185 1.51 18.62 6.35
C GLU A 185 0.71 19.80 6.92
N ALA A 186 1.13 20.35 8.06
CA ALA A 186 0.58 21.61 8.56
C ALA A 186 0.74 22.74 7.52
N SER A 187 1.73 22.59 6.64
CA SER A 187 2.06 23.36 5.44
C SER A 187 1.53 22.76 4.15
N GLY A 188 0.51 21.90 4.15
CA GLY A 188 -0.20 21.38 2.97
C GLY A 188 0.62 21.00 1.71
N ARG A 189 1.91 20.69 1.89
CA ARG A 189 2.72 20.05 0.86
C ARG A 189 2.19 18.64 0.62
N GLU A 190 2.53 18.09 -0.54
CA GLU A 190 2.32 16.67 -0.81
C GLU A 190 2.95 15.82 0.29
N VAL A 191 2.46 14.60 0.41
CA VAL A 191 3.26 13.53 1.01
C VAL A 191 4.32 13.10 0.00
N GLY A 192 5.21 14.03 -0.35
CA GLY A 192 6.41 13.78 -1.12
C GLY A 192 7.57 13.83 -0.15
N SER A 193 7.89 12.69 0.45
CA SER A 193 9.10 12.55 1.24
C SER A 193 10.03 11.63 0.44
N PRO A 194 11.15 12.14 -0.09
CA PRO A 194 12.18 11.31 -0.71
C PRO A 194 12.60 10.15 0.19
N PHE A 195 12.56 10.37 1.52
CA PHE A 195 12.72 9.30 2.49
C PHE A 195 11.62 8.24 2.39
N LEU A 196 10.34 8.60 2.39
CA LEU A 196 9.25 7.62 2.24
C LEU A 196 9.31 6.92 0.88
N GLU A 197 9.53 7.65 -0.21
CA GLU A 197 9.60 7.10 -1.58
C GLU A 197 10.76 6.10 -1.76
N SER A 198 11.87 6.29 -1.04
CA SER A 198 13.02 5.38 -1.07
C SER A 198 12.91 4.24 -0.06
N GLN A 199 12.65 4.54 1.21
CA GLN A 199 12.71 3.55 2.29
C GLN A 199 11.53 2.59 2.28
N SER A 200 10.33 3.05 1.92
CA SER A 200 9.14 2.18 1.97
C SER A 200 9.21 0.99 1.02
N VAL A 201 9.98 1.11 -0.06
CA VAL A 201 10.16 0.07 -1.09
C VAL A 201 11.55 -0.57 -1.06
N SER A 202 12.46 -0.07 -0.22
CA SER A 202 13.79 -0.64 -0.03
C SER A 202 13.71 -2.04 0.59
N PRO A 203 14.56 -3.00 0.16
CA PRO A 203 14.59 -4.33 0.79
C PRO A 203 14.99 -4.33 2.27
N VAL A 204 15.84 -3.37 2.64
CA VAL A 204 16.31 -3.17 4.01
C VAL A 204 15.97 -1.75 4.42
N TYR A 205 15.32 -1.61 5.57
CA TYR A 205 15.20 -0.33 6.23
C TYR A 205 16.49 -0.06 6.99
N CYS A 206 17.12 1.09 6.74
CA CYS A 206 18.38 1.47 7.36
C CYS A 206 18.31 2.93 7.83
N ASP A 207 18.44 3.15 9.14
CA ASP A 207 18.54 4.50 9.70
C ASP A 207 19.38 4.53 11.00
N ARG A 208 19.84 5.70 11.43
CA ARG A 208 20.62 5.86 12.65
C ARG A 208 19.74 5.85 13.90
N ARG A 209 20.16 5.15 14.95
CA ARG A 209 19.49 5.22 16.26
C ARG A 209 19.65 6.61 16.87
N LEU A 210 18.56 7.16 17.41
CA LEU A 210 18.56 8.44 18.15
C LEU A 210 19.56 8.42 19.30
N GLY A 211 20.38 9.47 19.40
CA GLY A 211 21.31 9.68 20.52
C GLY A 211 22.53 8.74 20.53
N GLY A 212 22.78 7.98 19.46
CA GLY A 212 23.94 7.10 19.33
C GLY A 212 24.54 7.10 17.91
N ASN A 213 25.68 6.40 17.75
CA ASN A 213 26.38 6.24 16.46
C ASN A 213 26.07 4.91 15.77
N GLN A 214 25.16 4.08 16.32
CA GLN A 214 24.83 2.78 15.76
C GLN A 214 23.73 2.89 14.70
N MET A 215 23.91 2.17 13.59
CA MET A 215 22.87 1.98 12.58
C MET A 215 21.85 0.94 13.05
N PHE A 216 20.58 1.20 12.77
CA PHE A 216 19.50 0.23 12.85
C PHE A 216 19.21 -0.26 11.44
N GLU A 217 19.41 -1.56 11.22
CA GLU A 217 19.13 -2.24 9.96
C GLU A 217 18.15 -3.36 10.23
N THR A 218 17.10 -3.44 9.42
CA THR A 218 16.12 -4.52 9.49
C THR A 218 15.57 -4.83 8.11
N PRO A 219 15.32 -6.11 7.76
CA PRO A 219 14.57 -6.43 6.56
C PRO A 219 13.25 -5.64 6.57
N ASN A 220 12.95 -4.94 5.49
CA ASN A 220 11.73 -4.15 5.40
C ASN A 220 10.55 -5.09 5.17
N THR A 221 10.11 -5.78 6.21
CA THR A 221 8.96 -6.69 6.21
C THR A 221 7.64 -5.96 6.46
N PHE A 222 7.71 -4.69 6.85
CA PHE A 222 6.56 -3.88 7.22
C PHE A 222 5.69 -3.52 6.02
N LEU A 223 4.37 -3.58 6.19
CA LEU A 223 3.44 -2.92 5.27
C LEU A 223 3.28 -1.45 5.68
N TRP A 224 3.65 -0.55 4.78
CA TRP A 224 3.48 0.89 4.95
C TRP A 224 2.09 1.29 4.46
N LEU A 225 1.27 1.80 5.38
CA LEU A 225 -0.07 2.30 5.12
C LEU A 225 -0.10 3.81 5.28
N LEU A 226 -0.53 4.50 4.23
CA LEU A 226 -0.71 5.95 4.23
C LEU A 226 -2.20 6.26 4.14
N THR A 227 -2.65 7.21 4.96
CA THR A 227 -4.03 7.72 4.85
C THR A 227 -4.04 9.21 4.59
N ALA A 228 -4.75 9.61 3.53
CA ALA A 228 -4.81 11.00 3.07
C ALA A 228 -6.21 11.40 2.62
N ASN A 229 -6.48 12.70 2.52
CA ASN A 229 -7.72 13.20 1.92
C ASN A 229 -7.40 13.81 0.55
N GLY A 230 -8.09 13.38 -0.52
CA GLY A 230 -7.82 13.86 -1.88
C GLY A 230 -6.45 13.41 -2.45
N ALA A 231 -5.97 14.12 -3.48
CA ALA A 231 -4.75 13.82 -4.24
C ALA A 231 -3.47 14.31 -3.53
N LEU A 232 -3.17 13.76 -2.36
CA LEU A 232 -1.97 14.12 -1.57
C LEU A 232 -0.73 13.28 -1.89
N LEU A 233 -0.83 12.33 -2.81
CA LEU A 233 0.30 11.52 -3.29
C LEU A 233 0.98 12.25 -4.44
N THR A 234 2.31 12.25 -4.46
CA THR A 234 3.08 12.54 -5.68
C THR A 234 2.80 11.45 -6.72
N ALA A 235 2.97 11.75 -8.01
CA ALA A 235 2.88 10.72 -9.06
C ALA A 235 3.88 9.58 -8.82
N ASP A 236 5.05 9.92 -8.28
CA ASP A 236 6.10 8.98 -7.92
C ASP A 236 5.64 8.04 -6.78
N LEU A 237 5.05 8.58 -5.71
CA LEU A 237 4.51 7.79 -4.61
C LEU A 237 3.29 6.98 -5.04
N ALA A 238 2.40 7.55 -5.84
CA ALA A 238 1.25 6.86 -6.43
C ALA A 238 1.72 5.65 -7.26
N SER A 239 2.77 5.78 -8.07
CA SER A 239 3.34 4.68 -8.86
C SER A 239 3.93 3.53 -8.03
N ARG A 240 4.23 3.75 -6.75
CA ARG A 240 4.72 2.74 -5.78
C ARG A 240 3.60 2.23 -4.87
N ALA A 241 2.41 2.81 -4.93
CA ALA A 241 1.32 2.54 -4.04
C ALA A 241 0.25 1.67 -4.69
N VAL A 242 -0.42 0.86 -3.89
CA VAL A 242 -1.78 0.39 -4.16
C VAL A 242 -2.75 1.46 -3.69
N VAL A 243 -3.40 2.14 -4.63
CA VAL A 243 -4.36 3.22 -4.31
C VAL A 243 -5.76 2.65 -4.10
N ILE A 244 -6.35 2.99 -2.94
CA ILE A 244 -7.69 2.58 -2.51
C ILE A 244 -8.48 3.83 -2.20
N ASN A 245 -9.51 4.10 -2.98
CA ASN A 245 -10.37 5.27 -2.83
C ASN A 245 -11.63 4.92 -2.05
N LEU A 246 -11.93 5.72 -1.04
CA LEU A 246 -13.19 5.69 -0.32
C LEU A 246 -14.05 6.90 -0.72
N LEU A 247 -15.30 6.64 -1.10
CA LEU A 247 -16.24 7.65 -1.54
C LEU A 247 -17.52 7.57 -0.70
N HIS A 248 -17.79 8.62 0.05
CA HIS A 248 -19.06 8.75 0.78
C HIS A 248 -19.77 10.04 0.40
N GLU A 249 -21.04 9.93 0.03
CA GLU A 249 -21.94 11.05 -0.22
C GLU A 249 -22.76 11.37 1.04
N GLY A 250 -22.87 12.66 1.39
CA GLY A 250 -23.61 13.11 2.57
C GLY A 250 -22.71 13.42 3.78
N ALA A 251 -23.36 13.67 4.91
CA ALA A 251 -22.68 14.04 6.16
C ALA A 251 -22.12 12.80 6.85
N THR A 252 -20.82 12.80 7.15
CA THR A 252 -20.17 11.68 7.82
C THR A 252 -20.60 11.47 9.27
N THR A 253 -21.28 12.45 9.88
CA THR A 253 -21.88 12.34 11.22
C THR A 253 -23.04 11.35 11.29
N ASP A 254 -23.67 11.07 10.15
CA ASP A 254 -24.88 10.25 10.10
C ASP A 254 -24.54 8.77 9.84
N ARG A 255 -23.24 8.44 9.76
CA ARG A 255 -22.77 7.08 9.53
C ARG A 255 -22.72 6.29 10.82
N SER A 256 -23.33 5.12 10.78
CA SER A 256 -23.11 4.02 11.72
C SER A 256 -22.47 2.85 10.99
N PHE A 257 -21.56 2.14 11.64
CA PHE A 257 -21.10 0.83 11.20
C PHE A 257 -21.98 -0.23 11.88
N ARG A 258 -22.32 -1.32 11.19
CA ARG A 258 -23.02 -2.50 11.75
C ARG A 258 -22.27 -3.04 12.96
N HIS A 259 -20.95 -3.08 12.85
CA HIS A 259 -20.06 -3.34 13.97
C HIS A 259 -19.64 -1.99 14.55
N ASP A 260 -20.01 -1.71 15.80
CA ASP A 260 -19.71 -0.44 16.49
C ASP A 260 -18.24 0.00 16.32
N CYS A 261 -17.33 -0.96 16.15
CA CYS A 261 -15.95 -0.73 15.78
C CYS A 261 -15.37 -1.88 14.92
N PRO A 262 -15.05 -1.67 13.62
CA PRO A 262 -14.38 -2.66 12.76
C PRO A 262 -13.07 -3.20 13.33
N VAL A 263 -12.32 -2.37 14.06
CA VAL A 263 -11.08 -2.80 14.75
C VAL A 263 -11.39 -3.79 15.87
N ALA A 264 -12.48 -3.57 16.63
CA ALA A 264 -12.88 -4.50 17.68
C ALA A 264 -13.36 -5.83 17.07
N TYR A 265 -14.15 -5.78 16.00
CA TYR A 265 -14.56 -6.98 15.27
C TYR A 265 -13.36 -7.77 14.75
N ALA A 266 -12.37 -7.08 14.17
CA ALA A 266 -11.16 -7.72 13.65
C ALA A 266 -10.30 -8.39 14.73
N ILE A 267 -10.27 -7.84 15.95
CA ILE A 267 -9.61 -8.46 17.11
C ILE A 267 -10.42 -9.66 17.62
N GLU A 268 -11.75 -9.53 17.68
CA GLU A 268 -12.65 -10.58 18.17
C GLU A 268 -12.62 -11.83 17.29
N PHE A 269 -12.66 -11.64 15.97
CA PHE A 269 -12.68 -12.72 14.97
C PHE A 269 -11.35 -12.86 14.23
N GLN A 270 -10.23 -12.55 14.90
CA GLN A 270 -8.92 -12.49 14.27
C GLN A 270 -8.54 -13.84 13.63
N ASP A 271 -8.74 -14.94 14.36
CA ASP A 271 -8.36 -16.27 13.91
C ASP A 271 -9.17 -16.69 12.67
N GLU A 272 -10.47 -16.39 12.63
CA GLU A 272 -11.31 -16.67 11.47
C GLU A 272 -10.94 -15.80 10.27
N LEU A 273 -10.67 -14.51 10.47
CA LEU A 273 -10.25 -13.61 9.40
C LEU A 273 -8.90 -14.04 8.80
N LEU A 274 -7.95 -14.45 9.65
CA LEU A 274 -6.68 -15.02 9.20
C LEU A 274 -6.90 -16.36 8.48
N ALA A 275 -7.74 -17.25 9.01
CA ALA A 275 -8.08 -18.52 8.38
C ALA A 275 -8.66 -18.32 6.97
N GLU A 276 -9.53 -17.34 6.78
CA GLU A 276 -10.09 -16.98 5.47
C GLU A 276 -9.01 -16.47 4.50
N LEU A 277 -8.11 -15.59 4.96
CA LEU A 277 -6.99 -15.11 4.14
C LEU A 277 -6.00 -16.22 3.78
N TYR A 278 -5.69 -17.13 4.70
CA TYR A 278 -4.90 -18.33 4.39
C TYR A 278 -5.66 -19.24 3.40
N GLY A 279 -6.98 -19.36 3.57
CA GLY A 279 -7.85 -20.09 2.66
C GLY A 279 -7.76 -19.61 1.21
N MET A 280 -7.68 -18.29 1.00
CA MET A 280 -7.43 -17.69 -0.33
C MET A 280 -6.09 -18.14 -0.92
N VAL A 281 -5.03 -18.18 -0.12
CA VAL A 281 -3.70 -18.63 -0.56
C VAL A 281 -3.69 -20.12 -0.87
N GLU A 282 -4.33 -20.95 -0.04
CA GLU A 282 -4.45 -22.39 -0.29
C GLU A 282 -5.29 -22.70 -1.52
N TRP A 283 -6.39 -21.97 -1.76
CA TRP A 283 -7.16 -22.08 -2.99
C TRP A 283 -6.30 -21.80 -4.22
N TRP A 284 -5.55 -20.70 -4.21
CA TRP A 284 -4.61 -20.36 -5.28
C TRP A 284 -3.51 -21.43 -5.49
N LYS A 285 -3.00 -22.03 -4.41
CA LYS A 285 -2.07 -23.17 -4.50
C LYS A 285 -2.70 -24.38 -5.19
N GLN A 286 -3.96 -24.71 -4.87
CA GLN A 286 -4.69 -25.82 -5.50
C GLN A 286 -4.92 -25.59 -7.00
N GLN A 287 -5.05 -24.34 -7.44
CA GLN A 287 -5.15 -23.98 -8.86
C GLN A 287 -3.80 -24.00 -9.61
N GLY A 288 -2.72 -24.50 -8.98
CA GLY A 288 -1.40 -24.58 -9.61
C GLY A 288 -0.59 -23.28 -9.56
N ARG A 289 -0.90 -22.38 -8.61
CA ARG A 289 -0.17 -21.13 -8.37
C ARG A 289 -0.10 -20.20 -9.61
N PRO A 290 -1.21 -19.95 -10.34
CA PRO A 290 -1.19 -19.11 -11.53
C PRO A 290 -0.72 -17.69 -11.20
N LEU A 291 0.04 -17.09 -12.12
CA LEU A 291 0.55 -15.72 -11.99
C LEU A 291 -0.29 -14.77 -12.86
N ALA A 292 -0.65 -13.62 -12.30
CA ALA A 292 -1.27 -12.55 -13.09
C ALA A 292 -0.25 -11.89 -14.05
N PRO A 293 -0.74 -11.14 -15.05
CA PRO A 293 0.09 -10.25 -15.86
C PRO A 293 0.77 -9.16 -15.01
N PRO A 294 1.94 -8.66 -15.40
CA PRO A 294 2.60 -7.56 -14.71
C PRO A 294 1.83 -6.25 -14.93
N ASN A 295 1.23 -5.71 -13.86
CA ASN A 295 0.46 -4.46 -13.86
C ASN A 295 0.99 -3.44 -12.83
N HIS A 296 2.16 -3.70 -12.24
CA HIS A 296 2.83 -2.81 -11.30
C HIS A 296 4.36 -2.86 -11.48
N ARG A 297 5.06 -1.82 -11.01
CA ARG A 297 6.52 -1.77 -11.05
C ARG A 297 7.20 -2.82 -10.17
N MET A 298 6.56 -3.23 -9.07
CA MET A 298 6.98 -4.40 -8.28
C MET A 298 6.42 -5.66 -8.92
N ILE A 299 7.05 -6.10 -10.01
CA ILE A 299 6.53 -7.15 -10.90
C ILE A 299 6.30 -8.45 -10.14
N ALA A 300 7.31 -8.97 -9.41
CA ALA A 300 7.20 -10.24 -8.70
C ALA A 300 6.00 -10.27 -7.73
N TRP A 301 5.88 -9.23 -6.91
CA TRP A 301 4.75 -9.06 -5.99
C TRP A 301 3.39 -8.99 -6.71
N SER A 302 3.27 -8.12 -7.72
CA SER A 302 1.98 -7.88 -8.40
C SER A 302 1.44 -9.10 -9.13
N ARG A 303 2.33 -9.89 -9.74
CA ARG A 303 1.98 -11.15 -10.41
C ARG A 303 1.50 -12.20 -9.41
N GLN A 304 2.15 -12.28 -8.25
CA GLN A 304 1.83 -13.24 -7.20
C GLN A 304 0.48 -12.92 -6.54
N VAL A 305 0.32 -11.70 -6.02
CA VAL A 305 -0.91 -11.25 -5.34
C VAL A 305 -2.07 -11.16 -6.33
N GLY A 306 -1.82 -10.65 -7.55
CA GLY A 306 -2.83 -10.63 -8.60
C GLY A 306 -3.30 -12.03 -9.01
N GLY A 307 -2.38 -13.00 -9.06
CA GLY A 307 -2.72 -14.40 -9.36
C GLY A 307 -3.60 -15.03 -8.27
N MET A 308 -3.33 -14.75 -7.00
CA MET A 308 -4.16 -15.18 -5.87
C MET A 308 -5.58 -14.60 -5.96
N LEU A 309 -5.68 -13.30 -6.20
CA LEU A 309 -6.97 -12.62 -6.34
C LEU A 309 -7.76 -13.15 -7.54
N GLN A 310 -7.13 -13.33 -8.70
CA GLN A 310 -7.77 -13.89 -9.90
C GLN A 310 -8.25 -15.32 -9.67
N ALA A 311 -7.45 -16.17 -9.02
CA ALA A 311 -7.88 -17.53 -8.66
C ALA A 311 -9.11 -17.54 -7.74
N CYS A 312 -9.25 -16.51 -6.90
CA CYS A 312 -10.41 -16.30 -6.04
C CYS A 312 -11.59 -15.58 -6.74
N GLY A 313 -11.55 -15.36 -8.06
CA GLY A 313 -12.59 -14.62 -8.78
C GLY A 313 -12.62 -13.11 -8.49
N LEU A 314 -11.57 -12.57 -7.87
CA LEU A 314 -11.41 -11.14 -7.58
C LEU A 314 -10.61 -10.48 -8.70
N GLU A 315 -11.33 -10.10 -9.76
CA GLU A 315 -10.74 -9.50 -10.97
C GLU A 315 -10.45 -8.00 -10.84
N GLY A 316 -9.63 -7.49 -11.76
CA GLY A 316 -9.40 -6.05 -11.91
C GLY A 316 -8.39 -5.43 -10.93
N PHE A 317 -7.67 -6.23 -10.15
CA PHE A 317 -6.59 -5.76 -9.28
C PHE A 317 -5.65 -4.77 -10.00
N LEU A 318 -5.42 -3.60 -9.38
CA LEU A 318 -4.63 -2.46 -9.87
C LEU A 318 -5.09 -1.84 -11.21
N SER A 319 -6.29 -2.13 -11.69
CA SER A 319 -6.79 -1.51 -12.93
C SER A 319 -7.04 0.00 -12.80
N ASN A 320 -7.21 0.51 -11.58
CA ASN A 320 -7.33 1.95 -11.28
C ASN A 320 -5.96 2.67 -11.17
N GLN A 321 -4.83 1.97 -11.30
CA GLN A 321 -3.51 2.53 -11.05
C GLN A 321 -3.15 3.64 -12.06
N GLY A 322 -3.43 3.41 -13.34
CA GLY A 322 -3.17 4.41 -14.38
C GLY A 322 -4.00 5.68 -14.19
N GLU A 323 -5.27 5.52 -13.80
CA GLU A 323 -6.16 6.66 -13.49
C GLU A 323 -5.65 7.42 -12.26
N ALA A 324 -5.22 6.72 -11.21
CA ALA A 324 -4.69 7.35 -10.00
C ALA A 324 -3.45 8.21 -10.28
N ILE A 325 -2.49 7.69 -11.07
CA ILE A 325 -1.30 8.45 -11.48
C ILE A 325 -1.69 9.66 -12.34
N THR A 326 -2.53 9.44 -13.36
CA THR A 326 -2.98 10.50 -14.28
C THR A 326 -3.74 11.61 -13.55
N ALA A 327 -4.58 11.26 -12.58
CA ALA A 327 -5.37 12.23 -11.82
C ALA A 327 -4.49 13.15 -10.97
N VAL A 328 -3.41 12.62 -10.38
CA VAL A 328 -2.41 13.41 -9.64
C VAL A 328 -1.70 14.38 -10.57
N ASP A 329 -1.22 13.91 -11.72
CA ASP A 329 -0.51 14.74 -12.71
C ASP A 329 -1.43 15.84 -13.28
N ALA A 330 -2.66 15.50 -13.65
CA ALA A 330 -3.61 16.45 -14.22
C ALA A 330 -3.98 17.56 -13.23
N ALA A 331 -4.28 17.22 -11.98
CA ALA A 331 -4.60 18.20 -10.96
C ALA A 331 -3.40 19.12 -10.67
N MET A 332 -2.18 18.59 -10.81
CA MET A 332 -0.96 19.38 -10.70
C MET A 332 -0.73 20.35 -11.86
N GLN A 333 -0.97 19.90 -13.08
CA GLN A 333 -0.93 20.76 -14.26
C GLN A 333 -1.99 21.86 -14.19
N GLU A 334 -3.19 21.55 -13.70
CA GLU A 334 -4.27 22.52 -13.52
C GLU A 334 -3.92 23.64 -12.53
N ILE A 335 -3.35 23.30 -11.37
CA ILE A 335 -2.96 24.33 -10.39
C ILE A 335 -1.73 25.15 -10.87
N ALA A 336 -0.78 24.51 -11.56
CA ALA A 336 0.37 25.18 -12.16
C ALA A 336 -0.08 26.15 -13.25
N GLY A 337 -0.92 25.70 -14.18
CA GLY A 337 -1.49 26.55 -15.24
C GLY A 337 -2.31 27.72 -14.68
N LEU A 338 -3.03 27.51 -13.57
CA LEU A 338 -3.72 28.60 -12.87
C LEU A 338 -2.73 29.65 -12.34
N ALA A 339 -1.65 29.21 -11.68
CA ALA A 339 -0.64 30.10 -11.13
C ALA A 339 0.07 30.87 -12.25
N GLU A 340 0.52 30.19 -13.30
CA GLU A 340 1.13 30.78 -14.50
C GLU A 340 0.21 31.81 -15.15
N TRP A 341 -1.07 31.49 -15.31
CA TRP A 341 -2.04 32.40 -15.88
C TRP A 341 -2.21 33.65 -15.03
N VAL A 342 -2.39 33.51 -13.71
CA VAL A 342 -2.55 34.65 -12.78
C VAL A 342 -1.36 35.60 -12.85
N VAL A 343 -0.15 35.05 -12.96
CA VAL A 343 1.11 35.81 -13.09
C VAL A 343 1.19 36.50 -14.44
N SER A 344 0.89 35.78 -15.53
CA SER A 344 0.93 36.33 -16.89
C SER A 344 -0.01 37.52 -17.08
N GLN A 345 -1.16 37.51 -16.38
CA GLN A 345 -2.17 38.56 -16.43
C GLN A 345 -1.92 39.68 -15.41
N GLN A 346 -0.87 39.59 -14.60
CA GLN A 346 -0.54 40.54 -13.53
C GLN A 346 -1.74 40.86 -12.63
N ARG A 347 -2.55 39.85 -12.28
CA ARG A 347 -3.75 40.03 -11.47
C ARG A 347 -3.44 40.31 -10.00
N ALA A 348 -3.50 41.59 -9.65
CA ALA A 348 -3.36 42.06 -8.28
C ALA A 348 -4.32 41.33 -7.31
N GLY A 349 -3.77 40.88 -6.18
CA GLY A 349 -4.49 40.21 -5.10
C GLY A 349 -4.77 38.72 -5.30
N PHE A 350 -4.41 38.16 -6.45
CA PHE A 350 -4.40 36.71 -6.69
C PHE A 350 -3.00 36.10 -6.55
N TYR A 351 -1.94 36.93 -6.61
CA TYR A 351 -0.57 36.52 -6.32
C TYR A 351 0.26 37.65 -5.67
N ARG A 352 1.43 37.30 -5.11
CA ARG A 352 2.45 38.22 -4.59
C ARG A 352 3.87 37.63 -4.67
N GLY A 353 4.91 38.46 -4.55
CA GLY A 353 6.28 38.00 -4.37
C GLY A 353 6.53 37.41 -2.97
N ALA A 354 7.40 36.41 -2.87
CA ALA A 354 7.81 35.86 -1.59
C ALA A 354 8.50 36.94 -0.74
N GLY A 355 7.92 37.27 0.43
CA GLY A 355 8.41 38.32 1.32
C GLY A 355 7.66 39.66 1.24
N ASP A 356 6.73 39.83 0.29
CA ASP A 356 5.91 41.04 0.19
C ASP A 356 4.82 41.07 1.29
N GLY A 357 4.93 42.02 2.23
CA GLY A 357 4.09 42.14 3.43
C GLY A 357 2.65 42.66 3.22
N GLY A 358 2.06 42.55 2.03
CA GLY A 358 0.71 43.06 1.74
C GLY A 358 -0.42 42.07 2.08
N PRO A 359 -1.57 42.50 2.64
CA PRO A 359 -2.73 41.64 2.81
C PRO A 359 -3.52 41.59 1.50
N CYS A 360 -3.41 40.50 0.75
CA CYS A 360 -4.23 40.32 -0.45
C CYS A 360 -4.45 38.84 -0.78
N GLY A 361 -5.67 38.38 -0.56
CA GLY A 361 -6.13 37.08 -1.03
C GLY A 361 -7.62 37.17 -1.33
N GLN A 362 -8.10 36.28 -2.19
CA GLN A 362 -9.44 36.35 -2.77
C GLN A 362 -10.30 35.19 -2.26
N ARG A 363 -11.61 35.40 -2.13
CA ARG A 363 -12.53 34.34 -1.70
C ARG A 363 -12.71 33.34 -2.84
N PRO A 364 -13.06 32.07 -2.56
CA PRO A 364 -13.31 31.10 -3.63
C PRO A 364 -14.38 31.53 -4.65
N SER A 365 -15.30 32.43 -4.29
CA SER A 365 -16.25 33.04 -5.22
C SER A 365 -15.58 33.92 -6.29
N ASP A 366 -14.54 34.64 -5.89
CA ASP A 366 -13.83 35.62 -6.73
C ASP A 366 -12.87 34.91 -7.69
N TRP A 367 -12.46 33.69 -7.34
CA TRP A 367 -11.69 32.79 -8.19
C TRP A 367 -12.50 32.14 -9.31
N VAL A 368 -13.84 32.15 -9.27
CA VAL A 368 -14.67 31.48 -10.29
C VAL A 368 -14.39 32.01 -11.70
N THR A 369 -14.26 33.32 -11.85
CA THR A 369 -13.94 33.95 -13.13
C THR A 369 -12.50 33.65 -13.57
N VAL A 370 -11.56 33.58 -12.61
CA VAL A 370 -10.16 33.25 -12.89
C VAL A 370 -10.04 31.81 -13.40
N PHE A 371 -10.67 30.84 -12.74
CA PHE A 371 -10.67 29.44 -13.17
C PHE A 371 -11.25 29.28 -14.56
N ALA A 372 -12.38 29.95 -14.84
CA ALA A 372 -13.01 29.89 -16.17
C ALA A 372 -12.10 30.47 -17.27
N GLN A 373 -11.38 31.56 -16.99
CA GLN A 373 -10.49 32.19 -17.97
C GLN A 373 -9.16 31.47 -18.15
N ALA A 374 -8.68 30.81 -17.10
CA ALA A 374 -7.48 29.96 -17.14
C ALA A 374 -7.76 28.56 -17.72
N GLY A 375 -9.03 28.20 -17.96
CA GLY A 375 -9.40 26.87 -18.46
C GLY A 375 -9.24 25.74 -17.43
N VAL A 376 -9.24 26.06 -16.13
CA VAL A 376 -8.97 25.11 -15.05
C VAL A 376 -10.28 24.57 -14.48
N LEU A 377 -10.38 23.25 -14.30
CA LEU A 377 -11.60 22.56 -13.88
C LEU A 377 -12.83 22.88 -14.75
N GLU A 378 -12.64 23.15 -16.04
CA GLU A 378 -13.71 23.63 -16.92
C GLU A 378 -14.93 22.69 -16.96
N ARG A 379 -14.68 21.38 -17.09
CA ARG A 379 -15.73 20.34 -17.09
C ARG A 379 -16.46 20.27 -15.74
N ASP A 380 -15.72 20.29 -14.64
CA ASP A 380 -16.28 20.21 -13.29
C ASP A 380 -17.12 21.44 -12.94
N LEU A 381 -16.62 22.63 -13.27
CA LEU A 381 -17.26 23.90 -12.93
C LEU A 381 -18.45 24.21 -13.84
N SER A 382 -18.47 23.72 -15.08
CA SER A 382 -19.63 23.85 -15.98
C SER A 382 -20.82 22.98 -15.53
N GLN A 383 -20.57 21.83 -14.90
CA GLN A 383 -21.61 20.97 -14.35
C GLN A 383 -22.26 21.49 -13.05
N LYS A 384 -21.67 22.49 -12.38
CA LYS A 384 -22.25 23.07 -11.16
C LYS A 384 -23.25 24.18 -11.47
N ALA A 385 -24.48 24.01 -10.97
CA ALA A 385 -25.62 24.86 -11.30
C ALA A 385 -25.54 26.31 -10.80
N ASN A 386 -24.84 26.59 -9.69
CA ASN A 386 -24.82 27.92 -9.08
C ASN A 386 -23.45 28.33 -8.54
N LEU A 387 -23.27 29.64 -8.30
CA LEU A 387 -22.00 30.22 -7.84
C LEU A 387 -21.52 29.61 -6.52
N LYS A 388 -22.45 29.27 -5.61
CA LYS A 388 -22.13 28.63 -4.33
C LYS A 388 -21.49 27.25 -4.54
N ALA A 389 -22.07 26.41 -5.40
CA ALA A 389 -21.53 25.09 -5.72
C ALA A 389 -20.16 25.17 -6.42
N LYS A 390 -19.97 26.14 -7.33
CA LYS A 390 -18.68 26.41 -7.97
C LYS A 390 -17.63 26.85 -6.94
N SER A 391 -17.99 27.79 -6.07
CA SER A 391 -17.15 28.30 -4.98
C SER A 391 -16.76 27.19 -4.00
N THR A 392 -17.66 26.27 -3.67
CA THR A 392 -17.37 25.10 -2.84
C THR A 392 -16.37 24.16 -3.51
N ARG A 393 -16.56 23.85 -4.81
CA ARG A 393 -15.64 22.98 -5.57
C ARG A 393 -14.25 23.59 -5.68
N ILE A 394 -14.13 24.90 -5.97
CA ILE A 394 -12.84 25.62 -5.97
C ILE A 394 -12.20 25.55 -4.58
N GLY A 395 -12.97 25.78 -3.51
CA GLY A 395 -12.46 25.68 -2.15
C GLY A 395 -11.96 24.27 -1.79
N GLN A 396 -12.62 23.21 -2.28
CA GLN A 396 -12.17 21.83 -2.15
C GLN A 396 -10.87 21.62 -2.92
N PHE A 397 -10.83 21.98 -4.20
CA PHE A 397 -9.64 21.87 -5.05
C PHE A 397 -8.45 22.59 -4.42
N PHE A 398 -8.58 23.87 -4.08
CA PHE A 398 -7.53 24.61 -3.41
C PHE A 398 -7.10 24.00 -2.08
N SER A 399 -8.01 23.41 -1.31
CA SER A 399 -7.63 22.80 -0.04
C SER A 399 -6.65 21.62 -0.18
N GLU A 400 -6.50 21.07 -1.38
CA GLU A 400 -5.55 20.01 -1.73
C GLU A 400 -4.15 20.56 -2.06
N PHE A 401 -4.02 21.85 -2.43
CA PHE A 401 -2.78 22.48 -2.88
C PHE A 401 -2.28 23.63 -1.97
N VAL A 402 -3.02 23.96 -0.91
CA VAL A 402 -2.66 25.03 0.01
C VAL A 402 -1.30 24.74 0.65
N GLU A 403 -0.41 25.74 0.69
CA GLU A 403 0.96 25.71 1.22
C GLU A 403 1.92 24.76 0.47
N ARG A 404 1.47 24.19 -0.66
CA ARG A 404 2.28 23.35 -1.55
C ARG A 404 3.14 24.17 -2.52
N PRO A 405 4.43 23.85 -2.69
CA PRO A 405 5.24 24.39 -3.77
C PRO A 405 4.86 23.75 -5.11
N ILE A 406 4.59 24.59 -6.10
CA ILE A 406 4.11 24.24 -7.43
C ILE A 406 5.16 24.75 -8.43
N PRO A 407 5.93 23.86 -9.09
CA PRO A 407 6.83 24.27 -10.15
C PRO A 407 5.99 24.82 -11.32
N CYS A 408 6.34 26.01 -11.77
CA CYS A 408 5.64 26.73 -12.83
C CYS A 408 6.64 27.22 -13.88
N GLN A 409 6.18 27.40 -15.10
CA GLN A 409 6.94 28.05 -16.18
C GLN A 409 6.33 29.40 -16.54
N GLY A 410 7.10 30.47 -16.32
CA GLY A 410 6.71 31.83 -16.68
C GLY A 410 7.44 32.33 -17.93
N ALA A 411 6.97 33.45 -18.47
CA ALA A 411 7.61 34.14 -19.59
C ALA A 411 9.04 34.61 -19.27
N GLU A 412 9.33 34.88 -17.99
CA GLU A 412 10.65 35.32 -17.50
C GLU A 412 11.55 34.17 -17.03
N GLY A 413 11.07 32.92 -17.13
CA GLY A 413 11.78 31.71 -16.69
C GLY A 413 10.98 30.86 -15.71
N PRO A 414 11.56 29.73 -15.24
CA PRO A 414 10.93 28.88 -14.24
C PRO A 414 10.78 29.63 -12.91
N PHE A 415 9.66 29.41 -12.23
CA PHE A 415 9.41 29.94 -10.89
C PHE A 415 8.65 28.92 -10.05
N GLN A 416 8.60 29.15 -8.74
CA GLN A 416 7.88 28.29 -7.81
C GLN A 416 6.73 29.08 -7.20
N ALA A 417 5.50 28.62 -7.43
CA ALA A 417 4.30 29.17 -6.80
C ALA A 417 3.97 28.41 -5.51
N THR A 418 3.40 29.07 -4.51
CA THR A 418 2.86 28.42 -3.30
C THR A 418 1.49 29.01 -3.00
N LEU A 419 0.44 28.19 -3.03
CA LEU A 419 -0.92 28.67 -2.77
C LEU A 419 -1.11 28.92 -1.26
N ARG A 420 -1.13 30.16 -0.79
CA ARG A 420 -1.35 30.47 0.63
C ARG A 420 -2.83 30.57 0.96
N ARG A 421 -3.19 30.15 2.18
CA ARG A 421 -4.52 30.40 2.76
C ARG A 421 -4.43 31.41 3.90
N VAL A 422 -5.02 32.58 3.70
CA VAL A 422 -5.05 33.67 4.69
C VAL A 422 -6.45 33.76 5.31
N GLN A 423 -6.52 34.08 6.61
CA GLN A 423 -7.79 34.42 7.24
C GLN A 423 -8.19 35.86 6.90
N GLY A 424 -9.35 36.00 6.27
CA GLY A 424 -9.97 37.28 5.96
C GLY A 424 -10.96 37.75 7.04
N PRO A 425 -11.64 38.88 6.80
CA PRO A 425 -12.67 39.40 7.68
C PRO A 425 -13.77 38.36 7.96
N SER A 426 -14.25 38.29 9.20
CA SER A 426 -15.26 37.29 9.63
C SER A 426 -14.81 35.82 9.47
N ASN A 427 -13.52 35.54 9.63
CA ASN A 427 -12.93 34.19 9.51
C ASN A 427 -13.14 33.54 8.13
N SER A 428 -13.32 34.35 7.07
CA SER A 428 -13.46 33.86 5.70
C SER A 428 -12.12 33.34 5.18
N LYS A 429 -12.12 32.22 4.45
CA LYS A 429 -10.90 31.68 3.81
C LYS A 429 -10.57 32.47 2.55
N LEU A 430 -9.39 33.08 2.50
CA LEU A 430 -8.85 33.79 1.35
C LEU A 430 -7.65 33.01 0.79
N TYR A 431 -7.50 33.02 -0.54
CA TYR A 431 -6.45 32.28 -1.26
C TYR A 431 -5.65 33.23 -2.16
N LEU A 432 -4.34 33.01 -2.27
CA LEU A 432 -3.41 33.76 -3.12
C LEU A 432 -2.19 32.87 -3.47
N PHE A 433 -1.50 33.12 -4.58
CA PHE A 433 -0.20 32.49 -4.88
C PHE A 433 0.98 33.36 -4.41
N GLU A 434 1.90 32.79 -3.64
CA GLU A 434 3.22 33.38 -3.40
C GLU A 434 4.22 32.85 -4.41
N ILE A 435 5.03 33.73 -4.98
CA ILE A 435 5.99 33.37 -6.01
C ILE A 435 7.40 33.56 -5.49
N ALA A 436 8.19 32.50 -5.58
CA ALA A 436 9.63 32.53 -5.36
C ALA A 436 10.35 32.21 -6.67
N LEU A 437 11.47 32.86 -6.91
CA LEU A 437 12.42 32.42 -7.94
C LEU A 437 13.08 31.12 -7.44
N PRO A 438 13.40 30.16 -8.33
CA PRO A 438 14.12 28.96 -7.94
C PRO A 438 15.46 29.41 -7.36
N ALA A 439 15.80 28.94 -6.16
CA ALA A 439 17.15 29.12 -5.64
C ALA A 439 18.11 28.49 -6.66
N ALA A 440 19.05 29.29 -7.20
CA ALA A 440 20.10 28.74 -8.02
C ALA A 440 20.82 27.67 -7.20
N GLU A 441 20.72 26.40 -7.61
CA GLU A 441 21.53 25.34 -7.03
C GLU A 441 22.99 25.79 -7.07
N ALA A 442 23.59 25.99 -5.90
CA ALA A 442 25.01 26.20 -5.78
C ALA A 442 25.69 24.95 -6.35
N ALA A 443 26.23 25.08 -7.56
CA ALA A 443 27.07 24.08 -8.18
C ALA A 443 28.25 23.76 -7.25
N GLY A 444 28.11 22.70 -6.47
CA GLY A 444 29.22 22.07 -5.77
C GLY A 444 30.16 21.41 -6.78
N PRO A 445 31.48 21.47 -6.60
CA PRO A 445 32.42 21.00 -7.61
C PRO A 445 32.32 19.48 -7.82
N GLN A 446 32.01 19.08 -9.04
CA GLN A 446 32.22 17.72 -9.53
C GLN A 446 33.73 17.45 -9.63
N ALA A 447 34.21 16.49 -8.84
CA ALA A 447 35.45 15.77 -9.13
C ALA A 447 35.39 14.38 -8.49
N GLY A 448 35.14 13.36 -9.31
CA GLY A 448 35.15 11.95 -8.92
C GLY A 448 34.85 11.07 -10.14
N THR A 449 35.92 10.61 -10.79
CA THR A 449 35.95 9.74 -11.97
C THR A 449 35.06 8.49 -11.84
N PRO A 450 34.51 7.95 -12.94
CA PRO A 450 33.67 6.76 -12.91
C PRO A 450 34.54 5.53 -12.62
N ARG A 451 34.26 4.83 -11.52
CA ARG A 451 34.79 3.49 -11.27
C ARG A 451 33.71 2.49 -11.66
N GLU A 452 33.96 1.73 -12.72
CA GLU A 452 33.11 0.63 -13.18
C GLU A 452 32.87 -0.35 -12.02
N ALA A 453 31.65 -0.34 -11.47
CA ALA A 453 31.16 -1.36 -10.57
C ALA A 453 30.53 -2.47 -11.40
N ARG A 454 31.29 -3.57 -11.56
CA ARG A 454 30.83 -4.86 -12.07
C ARG A 454 29.74 -5.38 -11.12
N ALA A 455 28.47 -5.25 -11.50
CA ALA A 455 27.38 -5.93 -10.84
C ALA A 455 27.38 -7.40 -11.30
N THR A 456 27.83 -8.31 -10.43
CA THR A 456 27.53 -9.73 -10.57
C THR A 456 26.05 -9.93 -10.23
N ALA A 457 25.22 -10.14 -11.25
CA ALA A 457 23.89 -10.68 -11.09
C ALA A 457 24.04 -12.12 -10.54
N GLN A 458 23.56 -12.34 -9.31
CA GLN A 458 23.21 -13.67 -8.85
C GLN A 458 21.70 -13.82 -9.05
N ASP A 459 21.32 -14.60 -10.05
CA ASP A 459 19.97 -15.11 -10.21
C ASP A 459 19.61 -15.96 -8.99
N VAL A 460 18.59 -15.52 -8.25
CA VAL A 460 17.85 -16.39 -7.33
C VAL A 460 16.54 -16.74 -8.02
N THR A 461 16.60 -17.77 -8.85
CA THR A 461 15.43 -18.41 -9.44
C THR A 461 14.72 -19.22 -8.36
N LEU A 462 13.48 -18.85 -8.02
CA LEU A 462 12.58 -19.73 -7.30
C LEU A 462 12.26 -20.92 -8.21
N LEU A 463 12.81 -22.09 -7.87
CA LEU A 463 12.67 -23.35 -8.59
C LEU A 463 11.20 -23.78 -8.67
N ALA A 464 10.69 -23.89 -9.89
CA ALA A 464 9.56 -24.76 -10.22
C ALA A 464 10.11 -26.18 -10.45
N PRO A 465 9.37 -27.26 -10.10
CA PRO A 465 9.84 -28.62 -10.32
C PRO A 465 9.86 -28.97 -11.82
N GLU A 466 10.99 -29.47 -12.30
CA GLU A 466 11.19 -29.97 -13.66
C GLU A 466 10.43 -31.29 -13.86
N THR A 467 9.58 -31.35 -14.88
CA THR A 467 9.06 -32.59 -15.45
C THR A 467 10.06 -33.11 -16.48
N ASP A 468 10.66 -34.27 -16.19
CA ASP A 468 11.49 -35.03 -17.11
C ASP A 468 10.62 -35.56 -18.27
N ASP A 469 10.81 -35.02 -19.48
CA ASP A 469 10.25 -35.57 -20.71
C ASP A 469 11.36 -35.69 -21.76
N ALA A 470 11.97 -36.87 -21.79
CA ALA A 470 13.01 -37.22 -22.75
C ALA A 470 12.38 -37.62 -24.08
N ALA A 471 12.51 -36.75 -25.08
CA ALA A 471 12.16 -37.05 -26.46
C ALA A 471 13.24 -37.91 -27.15
N ALA A 472 12.82 -38.99 -27.83
CA ALA A 472 13.58 -39.68 -28.87
C ALA A 472 12.77 -39.69 -30.18
N PRO A 473 13.42 -39.74 -31.36
CA PRO A 473 12.88 -39.16 -32.59
C PRO A 473 12.10 -40.15 -33.48
N SER A 474 11.24 -39.57 -34.31
CA SER A 474 10.41 -40.21 -35.33
C SER A 474 11.17 -41.05 -36.35
N PRO A 475 10.48 -42.00 -36.99
CA PRO A 475 10.39 -41.92 -38.45
C PRO A 475 8.98 -42.23 -38.99
N ASN A 476 8.61 -41.55 -40.07
CA ASN A 476 7.57 -41.96 -41.03
C ASN A 476 8.32 -42.59 -42.25
N PRO A 477 7.71 -43.33 -43.21
CA PRO A 477 6.31 -43.20 -43.66
C PRO A 477 5.58 -44.48 -44.18
N ALA A 478 4.32 -44.27 -44.54
CA ALA A 478 3.56 -44.91 -45.64
C ALA A 478 2.87 -46.28 -45.43
N GLY A 479 1.58 -46.32 -45.81
CA GLY A 479 1.01 -47.41 -46.62
C GLY A 479 -0.13 -48.24 -46.02
N THR A 480 -1.36 -47.88 -46.37
CA THR A 480 -2.46 -48.73 -46.88
C THR A 480 -3.02 -49.95 -46.10
N GLU A 481 -4.36 -50.03 -46.15
CA GLU A 481 -5.25 -51.21 -46.03
C GLU A 481 -5.76 -51.68 -44.64
N ALA A 482 -7.09 -51.62 -44.51
CA ALA A 482 -7.93 -52.43 -43.61
C ALA A 482 -8.32 -53.75 -44.34
N PRO A 483 -9.16 -54.68 -43.80
CA PRO A 483 -9.72 -54.85 -42.45
C PRO A 483 -9.69 -56.32 -41.93
N SER A 484 -10.37 -56.58 -40.80
CA SER A 484 -11.27 -57.74 -40.57
C SER A 484 -10.78 -59.02 -39.84
N ALA A 485 -11.36 -59.19 -38.64
CA ALA A 485 -12.09 -60.36 -38.13
C ALA A 485 -11.43 -61.40 -37.18
N ALA A 486 -12.31 -61.81 -36.25
CA ALA A 486 -12.38 -63.05 -35.49
C ALA A 486 -11.41 -63.16 -34.29
N THR A 487 -11.72 -63.67 -33.08
CA THR A 487 -12.88 -64.25 -32.36
C THR A 487 -12.30 -64.81 -31.05
N GLY A 488 -13.09 -64.91 -29.97
CA GLY A 488 -12.84 -65.84 -28.84
C GLY A 488 -12.62 -65.13 -27.49
N SER A 489 -13.57 -65.12 -26.53
CA SER A 489 -13.89 -66.22 -25.61
C SER A 489 -12.65 -66.74 -24.86
N GLY A 490 -12.52 -66.77 -23.53
CA GLY A 490 -13.42 -66.54 -22.40
C GLY A 490 -12.71 -67.05 -21.12
N ASN A 491 -13.35 -66.87 -19.97
CA ASN A 491 -13.01 -67.36 -18.60
C ASN A 491 -11.76 -66.73 -17.96
N GLY A 492 -11.80 -66.17 -16.75
CA GLY A 492 -12.65 -66.43 -15.59
C GLY A 492 -11.96 -67.45 -14.68
N LEU A 493 -11.50 -67.02 -13.50
CA LEU A 493 -11.34 -67.79 -12.26
C LEU A 493 -10.73 -66.88 -11.17
N SER A 494 -11.56 -66.50 -10.20
CA SER A 494 -11.16 -65.96 -8.90
C SER A 494 -11.35 -67.02 -7.82
N TRP A 495 -10.34 -67.17 -6.97
CA TRP A 495 -10.36 -67.79 -5.63
C TRP A 495 -9.45 -66.89 -4.79
N GLY A 496 -9.64 -66.56 -3.51
CA GLY A 496 -10.56 -66.86 -2.40
C GLY A 496 -10.05 -65.92 -1.26
N GLU A 497 -10.93 -65.24 -0.54
CA GLU A 497 -11.28 -65.52 0.87
C GLU A 497 -10.08 -65.66 1.82
N ASP A 498 -10.01 -64.76 2.79
CA ASP A 498 -9.72 -65.08 4.20
C ASP A 498 -10.28 -63.94 5.09
N ASP A 499 -11.23 -64.32 5.94
CA ASP A 499 -11.77 -63.58 7.09
C ASP A 499 -10.85 -63.76 8.31
N GLU A 500 -10.56 -62.67 9.04
CA GLU A 500 -10.78 -62.50 10.49
C GLU A 500 -10.60 -61.04 10.92
#